data_AF-A0A924KZR9-F1
#
_entry.id   AF-A0A924KZR9-F1
#
_cell.length_a   1.000
_cell.length_b   1.000
_cell.length_c   1.000
_cell.angle_alpha   90.00
_cell.angle_beta   90.00
_cell.angle_gamma   90.00
#
_symmetry.space_group_name_H-M   'P 1'
#
loop_
_entity.id
_entity.type
_entity.pdbx_description
1 polymer ?
#
loop_
_entity_poly.entity_id
_entity_poly.type
_entity_poly.pdbx_seq_one_letter_code
_entity_poly.pdbx_strand_id
1 'polypeptide(L)' 'MQFFTDKTFISLCDRVALNDPDLQLVIRQYGYPPLWTRAATFETLIHIILEQQVSLASALAALKK' A
#
# COMPACT_ATOMS: atom_id res chain seq x y z
N MET A 1 11.44 16.28 -0.47
CA MET A 1 10.37 15.27 -0.57
C MET A 1 11.03 13.90 -0.49
N GLN A 2 10.73 13.06 0.51
CA GLN A 2 11.26 11.69 0.55
C GLN A 2 10.48 10.82 -0.43
N PHE A 3 11.18 10.08 -1.28
CA PHE A 3 10.57 9.09 -2.18
C PHE A 3 10.52 7.73 -1.47
N PHE A 4 9.38 7.06 -1.54
CA PHE A 4 9.22 5.68 -1.08
C PHE A 4 9.79 4.76 -2.17
N THR A 5 10.92 4.13 -1.87
CA THR A 5 11.62 3.20 -2.78
C THR A 5 11.90 1.90 -2.03
N ASP A 6 12.14 0.80 -2.74
CA ASP A 6 12.47 -0.49 -2.12
C ASP A 6 13.64 -0.37 -1.12
N LYS A 7 14.63 0.48 -1.45
CA LYS A 7 15.82 0.70 -0.62
C LYS A 7 15.53 1.48 0.66
N THR A 8 14.50 2.34 0.66
CA THR A 8 14.18 3.24 1.79
C THR A 8 12.99 2.76 2.60
N PHE A 9 12.15 1.88 2.05
CA PHE A 9 10.86 1.52 2.64
C PHE A 9 10.97 0.87 4.02
N ILE A 10 11.85 -0.12 4.18
CA ILE A 10 12.05 -0.83 5.46
C ILE A 10 12.49 0.14 6.57
N SER A 11 13.47 1.00 6.29
CA SER A 11 13.95 2.00 7.27
C SER A 11 12.86 3.02 7.65
N LEU A 12 11.96 3.36 6.72
CA LEU A 12 10.81 4.21 7.02
C LEU A 12 9.79 3.49 7.90
N CYS A 13 9.53 2.20 7.67
CA CYS A 13 8.70 1.37 8.55
C CYS A 13 9.28 1.31 9.97
N ASP A 14 10.59 1.06 10.09
CA ASP A 14 11.28 1.05 11.39
C ASP A 14 11.12 2.39 12.12
N ARG A 15 11.29 3.52 11.41
CA ARG A 15 11.14 4.86 11.98
C ARG A 15 9.75 5.10 12.56
N VAL A 16 8.70 4.62 11.91
CA VAL A 16 7.32 4.79 12.41
C VAL A 16 7.05 3.82 13.56
N ALA A 17 7.45 2.55 13.43
CA ALA A 17 7.28 1.54 14.46
C ALA A 17 8.05 1.86 15.77
N LEU A 18 9.17 2.59 15.69
CA LEU A 18 9.86 3.09 16.88
C LEU A 18 9.00 4.02 17.75
N ASN A 19 8.02 4.71 17.15
CA ASN A 19 7.14 5.65 17.86
C ASN A 19 5.76 5.05 18.18
N ASP A 20 5.47 3.83 17.71
CA ASP A 20 4.16 3.19 17.83
C ASP A 20 4.33 1.70 18.18
N PRO A 21 4.08 1.31 19.44
CA PRO A 21 4.21 -0.07 19.90
C PRO A 21 3.30 -1.06 19.16
N ASP A 22 2.13 -0.63 18.69
CA ASP A 22 1.20 -1.50 17.97
C ASP A 22 1.75 -1.79 16.57
N LEU A 23 2.30 -0.78 15.89
CA LEU A 23 2.99 -0.98 14.61
C LEU A 23 4.26 -1.83 14.77
N GLN A 24 4.99 -1.67 15.87
CA GLN A 24 6.13 -2.54 16.17
C GLN A 24 5.70 -4.00 16.36
N LEU A 25 4.58 -4.24 17.05
CA LEU A 25 4.02 -5.58 17.22
C LEU A 25 3.63 -6.19 15.86
N VAL A 26 2.95 -5.43 15.01
CA VAL A 26 2.53 -5.87 13.66
C VAL A 26 3.75 -6.29 12.83
N ILE A 27 4.83 -5.49 12.81
CA ILE A 27 6.05 -5.86 12.07
C ILE A 27 6.69 -7.12 12.64
N ARG A 28 6.75 -7.27 13.97
CA ARG A 28 7.31 -8.47 14.61
C ARG A 28 6.50 -9.73 14.31
N GLN A 29 5.18 -9.60 14.21
CA GLN A 29 4.28 -10.75 14.02
C GLN A 29 4.13 -11.13 12.54
N TYR A 30 4.06 -10.16 11.63
CA TYR A 30 3.72 -10.37 10.22
C TYR A 30 4.83 -10.01 9.23
N GLY A 31 5.93 -9.41 9.71
CA GLY A 31 7.00 -8.87 8.87
C GLY A 31 6.70 -7.47 8.34
N TYR A 32 7.59 -6.96 7.48
CA TYR A 32 7.40 -5.67 6.83
C TYR A 32 6.27 -5.73 5.81
N PRO A 33 5.46 -4.67 5.67
CA PRO A 33 4.48 -4.62 4.60
C PRO A 33 5.17 -4.66 3.23
N PRO A 34 4.49 -5.10 2.17
CA PRO A 34 4.96 -4.91 0.80
C PRO A 34 4.87 -3.43 0.40
N LEU A 35 5.78 -2.97 -0.45
CA LEU A 35 5.67 -1.65 -1.07
C LEU A 35 4.67 -1.71 -2.23
N TRP A 36 3.42 -1.29 -1.98
CA TRP A 36 2.42 -1.21 -3.04
C TRP A 36 2.63 0.02 -3.91
N THR A 37 3.04 -0.20 -5.17
CA THR A 37 3.14 0.84 -6.19
C THR A 37 2.20 0.58 -7.34
N ARG A 38 1.60 1.64 -7.89
CA ARG A 38 0.83 1.61 -9.14
C ARG A 38 1.37 2.69 -10.08
N ALA A 39 1.36 2.43 -11.38
CA ALA A 39 1.77 3.44 -12.36
C ALA A 39 0.83 4.65 -12.31
N ALA A 40 1.37 5.86 -12.41
CA ALA A 40 0.58 7.10 -12.36
C ALA A 40 -0.10 7.38 -13.72
N THR A 41 -1.08 6.55 -14.08
CA THR A 41 -1.86 6.66 -15.33
C THR A 41 -3.32 6.99 -15.03
N PHE A 42 -4.04 7.47 -16.04
CA PHE A 42 -5.50 7.69 -15.93
C PHE A 42 -6.25 6.38 -15.63
N GLU A 43 -5.82 5.26 -16.21
CA GLU A 43 -6.38 3.94 -15.92
C GLU A 43 -6.25 3.57 -14.44
N THR A 44 -5.09 3.83 -13.82
CA THR A 44 -4.91 3.61 -12.38
C THR A 44 -5.87 4.46 -11.56
N LEU A 45 -6.13 5.71 -11.95
CA LEU A 45 -7.11 6.56 -11.28
C LEU A 45 -8.52 5.96 -11.36
N ILE A 46 -8.94 5.50 -12.54
CA ILE A 46 -10.23 4.82 -12.72
C ILE A 46 -10.29 3.55 -11.86
N HIS A 47 -9.23 2.74 -11.85
CA HIS A 47 -9.16 1.53 -11.04
C HIS A 47 -9.31 1.84 -9.55
N ILE A 48 -8.66 2.90 -9.04
CA ILE A 48 -8.80 3.36 -7.64
C ILE A 48 -10.25 3.78 -7.33
N ILE A 49 -10.92 4.49 -8.24
CA ILE A 49 -12.32 4.90 -8.07
C ILE A 49 -13.22 3.66 -8.00
N LEU A 50 -12.99 2.67 -8.86
CA LEU A 50 -13.77 1.44 -8.89
C LEU A 50 -13.55 0.55 -7.65
N GLU A 51 -12.42 0.67 -6.95
CA GLU A 51 -12.13 -0.04 -5.70
C GLU A 51 -12.86 0.55 -4.48
N GLN A 52 -13.48 1.73 -4.61
CA GLN A 52 -14.13 2.40 -3.47
C GLN A 52 -15.37 1.63 -3.01
N GLN A 53 -15.43 1.33 -1.70
CA GLN A 53 -16.57 0.71 -1.02
C GLN A 53 -17.02 -0.63 -1.61
N VAL A 54 -16.15 -1.32 -2.35
CA VAL A 54 -16.42 -2.64 -2.94
C VAL A 54 -15.22 -3.57 -2.79
N SER A 55 -15.39 -4.85 -3.11
CA SER A 55 -14.27 -5.78 -3.13
C SER A 55 -13.33 -5.51 -4.32
N LEU A 56 -12.05 -5.83 -4.17
CA LEU A 56 -11.08 -5.78 -5.29
C LEU A 56 -11.53 -6.62 -6.49
N ALA A 57 -12.20 -7.76 -6.24
CA ALA A 57 -12.75 -8.61 -7.30
C ALA A 57 -13.89 -7.90 -8.06
N SER A 58 -14.76 -7.19 -7.35
CA SER A 58 -15.84 -6.39 -7.94
C SER A 58 -15.30 -5.23 -8.78
N ALA A 59 -14.31 -4.51 -8.27
CA ALA A 59 -13.65 -3.42 -8.98
C ALA A 59 -12.97 -3.92 -10.27
N LEU A 60 -12.25 -5.04 -10.18
CA LEU A 60 -11.60 -5.67 -11.33
C LEU A 60 -12.61 -6.14 -12.38
N ALA A 61 -13.74 -6.70 -11.96
CA ALA A 61 -14.81 -7.12 -12.85
C ALA A 61 -15.44 -5.92 -13.58
N ALA A 62 -15.58 -4.77 -12.92
CA ALA A 62 -16.08 -3.54 -13.53
C ALA A 62 -15.07 -2.94 -14.53
N LEU A 63 -13.77 -3.06 -14.28
CA LEU A 63 -12.71 -2.57 -15.18
C LEU A 63 -12.57 -3.41 -16.47
N LYS A 64 -12.74 -4.73 -16.36
CA LYS A 64 -12.56 -5.68 -17.48
C LYS A 64 -13.77 -5.83 -18.40
N LYS A 65 -14.86 -5.12 -18.09
CA LYS A 65 -16.14 -5.24 -18.80
C LYS A 65 -16.17 -4.34 -20.02
#